data_AF-A0A7W8ZNY8-F1
#
_entry.id   AF-A0A7W8ZNY8-F1
#
_cell.length_a   1.000
_cell.length_b   1.000
_cell.length_c   1.000
_cell.angle_alpha   90.00
_cell.angle_beta   90.00
_cell.angle_gamma   90.00
#
_symmetry.space_group_name_H-M   'P 1'
#
loop_
_entity.id
_entity.type
_entity.pdbx_description
1 polymer ?
#
loop_
_entity_poly.entity_id
_entity_poly.type
_entity_poly.pdbx_seq_one_letter_code
_entity_poly.pdbx_strand_id
1 'polypeptide(L)'
;MLHVNEYAVDHFVPFAFVSHDLIWNLIPADKSFNCSKSDKLPIFDKYFDNYFELQELAMKNVFSYSPKNKLLQDYLTILPDLSLLNSLSKEDLKNRFKDNIYPLITIAANNGFEYIYIS
;
A
#
# COMPACT_ATOMS: atom_id res chain seq x y z
N MET A 1 -9.56 4.26 -17.31
CA MET A 1 -8.39 5.10 -17.62
C MET A 1 -8.61 6.40 -16.85
N LEU A 2 -7.77 6.72 -15.88
CA LEU A 2 -7.97 7.86 -14.97
C LEU A 2 -7.48 9.15 -15.63
N HIS A 3 -8.28 10.21 -15.60
CA HIS A 3 -7.93 11.51 -16.19
C HIS A 3 -7.03 12.33 -15.25
N VAL A 4 -6.03 13.01 -15.81
CA VAL A 4 -5.14 13.93 -15.06
C VAL A 4 -6.00 15.05 -14.45
N ASN A 5 -5.94 15.20 -13.12
CA ASN A 5 -6.76 16.07 -12.22
C ASN A 5 -7.97 15.42 -11.50
N GLU A 6 -8.27 14.14 -11.76
CA GLU A 6 -9.34 13.42 -11.05
C GLU A 6 -8.84 12.35 -10.06
N TYR A 7 -7.52 12.18 -9.95
CA TYR A 7 -6.92 11.28 -8.98
C TYR A 7 -6.89 11.92 -7.58
N ALA A 8 -7.28 11.14 -6.59
CA ALA A 8 -6.99 11.35 -5.19
C ALA A 8 -5.95 10.33 -4.73
N VAL A 9 -5.36 10.59 -3.57
CA VAL A 9 -4.56 9.61 -2.83
C VAL A 9 -5.45 9.02 -1.75
N ASP A 10 -5.40 7.70 -1.61
CA ASP A 10 -6.14 6.94 -0.61
C ASP A 10 -5.17 6.01 0.14
N HIS A 11 -5.55 5.56 1.32
CA HIS A 11 -4.77 4.66 2.16
C HIS A 11 -5.27 3.23 2.06
N PHE A 12 -4.37 2.28 1.80
CA PHE A 12 -4.73 0.86 1.74
C PHE A 12 -5.20 0.36 3.12
N VAL A 13 -4.39 0.59 4.16
CA VAL A 13 -4.77 0.45 5.56
C VAL A 13 -5.29 1.81 6.06
N PRO A 14 -6.44 1.89 6.76
CA PRO A 14 -7.04 3.15 7.20
C PRO A 14 -6.05 4.09 7.92
N PHE A 15 -6.03 5.36 7.52
CA PHE A 15 -5.17 6.36 8.16
C PHE A 15 -5.49 6.50 9.65
N ALA A 16 -6.77 6.44 10.05
CA ALA A 16 -7.17 6.46 11.44
C ALA A 16 -6.59 5.30 12.27
N PHE A 17 -6.11 4.23 11.64
CA PHE A 17 -5.42 3.12 12.31
C PHE A 17 -3.90 3.31 12.35
N VAL A 18 -3.27 3.62 11.20
CA VAL A 18 -1.79 3.67 11.12
C VAL A 18 -1.19 5.03 11.49
N SER A 19 -1.99 6.10 11.44
CA SER A 19 -1.62 7.48 11.80
C SER A 19 -0.37 8.03 11.07
N HIS A 20 -0.15 7.64 9.81
CA HIS A 20 0.96 8.13 8.99
C HIS A 20 0.65 8.07 7.49
N ASP A 21 1.40 8.85 6.70
CA ASP A 21 1.29 8.92 5.24
C ASP A 21 2.48 8.27 4.51
N LEU A 22 3.05 7.20 5.09
CA LEU A 22 4.15 6.47 4.46
C LEU A 22 3.74 5.93 3.09
N ILE A 23 4.62 6.09 2.09
CA ILE A 23 4.33 5.78 0.68
C ILE A 23 3.80 4.36 0.46
N TRP A 24 4.30 3.37 1.22
CA TRP A 24 3.84 1.99 1.08
C TRP A 24 2.34 1.85 1.32
N ASN A 25 1.71 2.74 2.09
CA ASN A 25 0.29 2.69 2.39
C ASN A 25 -0.58 3.49 1.41
N LEU A 26 0.02 4.25 0.49
CA LEU A 26 -0.71 5.16 -0.41
C LEU A 26 -1.00 4.50 -1.75
N ILE A 27 -2.22 4.66 -2.25
CA ILE A 27 -2.67 4.19 -3.56
C ILE A 27 -3.36 5.33 -4.33
N PRO A 28 -3.23 5.41 -5.66
CA PRO A 28 -4.05 6.29 -6.47
C PRO A 28 -5.48 5.78 -6.47
N ALA A 29 -6.43 6.67 -6.27
CA ALA A 29 -7.85 6.36 -6.24
C ALA A 29 -8.66 7.41 -7.01
N ASP A 30 -9.83 7.02 -7.51
CA ASP A 30 -10.84 7.97 -7.96
C ASP A 30 -11.36 8.79 -6.77
N LYS A 31 -11.56 10.10 -6.95
CA LYS A 31 -12.11 10.99 -5.90
C LYS A 31 -13.43 10.47 -5.30
N SER A 32 -14.31 9.90 -6.12
CA SER A 32 -15.58 9.33 -5.68
C SER A 32 -15.39 8.10 -4.79
N PHE A 33 -14.40 7.26 -5.09
CA PHE A 33 -14.06 6.09 -4.30
C PHE A 33 -13.48 6.48 -2.94
N ASN A 34 -12.54 7.45 -2.91
CA ASN A 34 -11.94 7.95 -1.68
C ASN A 34 -13.00 8.48 -0.69
N CYS A 35 -13.97 9.26 -1.17
CA CYS A 35 -15.08 9.75 -0.34
C CYS A 35 -15.97 8.63 0.24
N SER A 36 -16.09 7.50 -0.47
CA SER A 36 -16.94 6.37 -0.05
C SER A 36 -16.23 5.35 0.85
N LYS A 37 -14.90 5.25 0.76
CA LYS A 37 -14.10 4.30 1.52
C LYS A 37 -13.90 4.76 2.97
N SER A 38 -13.65 6.06 3.20
CA SER A 38 -13.36 6.60 4.53
C SER A 38 -12.31 5.74 5.25
N ASP A 39 -12.60 5.23 6.45
CA ASP A 39 -11.71 4.37 7.23
C ASP A 39 -11.98 2.87 7.04
N LYS A 40 -12.64 2.44 5.95
CA LYS A 40 -12.92 1.02 5.75
C LYS A 40 -11.70 0.21 5.32
N LEU A 41 -11.65 -1.03 5.79
CA LEU A 41 -10.64 -2.01 5.45
C LEU A 41 -10.90 -2.63 4.07
N PRO A 42 -9.87 -2.84 3.25
CA PRO A 42 -9.98 -3.66 2.05
C PRO A 42 -10.22 -5.13 2.41
N ILE A 43 -11.01 -5.83 1.60
CA ILE A 43 -11.03 -7.30 1.62
C ILE A 43 -9.65 -7.78 1.11
N PHE A 44 -8.81 -8.24 2.02
CA PHE A 44 -7.38 -8.47 1.75
C PHE A 44 -7.14 -9.36 0.53
N ASP A 45 -7.76 -10.55 0.49
CA ASP A 45 -7.58 -11.51 -0.61
C ASP A 45 -8.05 -10.99 -1.98
N LYS A 46 -8.93 -9.98 -1.99
CA LYS A 46 -9.43 -9.37 -3.23
C LYS A 46 -8.52 -8.27 -3.76
N TYR A 47 -7.89 -7.50 -2.88
CA TYR A 47 -7.21 -6.25 -3.26
C TYR A 47 -5.69 -6.27 -3.06
N PHE A 48 -5.16 -7.20 -2.26
CA PHE A 48 -3.74 -7.24 -1.91
C PHE A 48 -2.83 -7.38 -3.14
N ASP A 49 -3.18 -8.24 -4.08
CA ASP A 49 -2.34 -8.48 -5.26
C ASP A 49 -2.17 -7.21 -6.11
N ASN A 50 -3.26 -6.51 -6.41
CA ASN A 50 -3.20 -5.26 -7.16
C ASN A 50 -2.46 -4.15 -6.39
N TYR A 51 -2.67 -4.07 -5.07
CA TYR A 51 -1.92 -3.18 -4.20
C TYR A 51 -0.42 -3.48 -4.25
N PHE A 52 -0.03 -4.75 -4.14
CA PHE A 52 1.36 -5.17 -4.18
C PHE A 52 2.02 -4.83 -5.51
N GLU A 53 1.36 -5.10 -6.64
CA GLU A 53 1.91 -4.79 -7.96
C GLU A 53 2.17 -3.29 -8.16
N LEU A 54 1.28 -2.44 -7.65
CA LEU A 54 1.48 -1.00 -7.65
C LEU A 54 2.70 -0.60 -6.81
N GLN A 55 2.82 -1.14 -5.59
CA GLN A 55 3.94 -0.83 -4.71
C GLN A 55 5.28 -1.33 -5.27
N GLU A 56 5.30 -2.54 -5.84
CA GLU A 56 6.46 -3.10 -6.52
C GLU A 56 6.91 -2.19 -7.67
N LEU A 57 5.97 -1.77 -8.51
CA LEU A 57 6.25 -0.87 -9.64
C LEU A 57 6.81 0.48 -9.14
N ALA A 58 6.21 1.08 -8.12
CA ALA A 58 6.66 2.32 -7.53
C ALA A 58 8.09 2.21 -6.98
N MET A 59 8.36 1.18 -6.16
CA MET A 59 9.68 0.93 -5.60
C MET A 59 10.74 0.76 -6.69
N LYS A 60 10.50 -0.11 -7.69
CA LYS A 60 11.46 -0.38 -8.77
C LYS A 60 11.73 0.85 -9.63
N ASN A 61 10.69 1.62 -9.96
CA ASN A 61 10.84 2.85 -10.74
C ASN A 61 11.68 3.89 -9.98
N VAL A 62 11.34 4.17 -8.73
CA VAL A 62 12.08 5.15 -7.93
C VAL A 62 13.51 4.68 -7.68
N PHE A 63 13.72 3.39 -7.38
CA PHE A 63 15.05 2.83 -7.17
C PHE A 63 15.93 2.91 -8.42
N SER A 64 15.39 2.63 -9.61
CA SER A 64 16.17 2.69 -10.86
C SER A 64 16.62 4.12 -11.21
N TYR A 65 15.83 5.14 -10.88
CA TYR A 65 16.14 6.54 -11.18
C TYR A 65 16.94 7.22 -10.06
N SER A 66 16.63 6.92 -8.80
CA SER A 66 17.23 7.56 -7.63
C SER A 66 17.22 6.61 -6.41
N PRO A 67 18.22 5.71 -6.30
CA PRO A 67 18.30 4.71 -5.22
C PRO A 67 18.36 5.31 -3.80
N LYS A 68 18.76 6.58 -3.67
CA LYS A 68 18.85 7.31 -2.40
C LYS A 68 17.65 8.23 -2.14
N ASN A 69 16.58 8.11 -2.93
CA ASN A 69 15.39 8.93 -2.78
C ASN A 69 14.74 8.67 -1.41
N LYS A 70 14.34 9.75 -0.72
CA LYS A 70 13.68 9.67 0.59
C LYS A 70 12.39 8.86 0.57
N LEU A 71 11.67 8.84 -0.56
CA LEU A 71 10.45 8.03 -0.72
C LEU A 71 10.69 6.53 -0.51
N LEU A 72 11.90 6.04 -0.79
CA LEU A 72 12.25 4.64 -0.56
C LEU A 72 12.44 4.33 0.93
N GLN A 73 12.74 5.33 1.76
CA GLN A 73 12.93 5.14 3.21
C GLN A 73 11.63 4.71 3.90
N ASP A 74 10.49 5.13 3.36
CA ASP A 74 9.18 4.74 3.89
C ASP A 74 8.98 3.21 3.82
N TYR A 75 9.60 2.53 2.86
CA TYR A 75 9.51 1.07 2.71
C TYR A 75 10.41 0.28 3.66
N LEU A 76 11.25 0.93 4.48
CA LEU A 76 12.19 0.23 5.37
C LEU A 76 11.50 -0.67 6.41
N THR A 77 10.24 -0.39 6.76
CA THR A 77 9.43 -1.27 7.62
C THR A 77 9.18 -2.63 6.95
N ILE A 78 9.05 -2.66 5.62
CA ILE A 78 8.73 -3.87 4.84
C ILE A 78 10.01 -4.53 4.31
N LEU A 79 10.95 -3.72 3.85
CA LEU A 79 12.24 -4.13 3.31
C LEU A 79 13.37 -3.33 3.99
N PRO A 80 13.88 -3.80 5.15
CA PRO A 80 14.89 -3.08 5.93
C PRO A 80 16.21 -2.83 5.19
N ASP A 81 16.51 -3.66 4.19
CA ASP A 81 17.66 -3.50 3.30
C ASP A 81 17.19 -3.33 1.85
N LEU A 82 17.11 -2.08 1.41
CA LEU A 82 16.70 -1.72 0.05
C LEU A 82 17.66 -2.22 -1.02
N SER A 83 18.91 -2.57 -0.69
CA SER A 83 19.85 -3.12 -1.67
C SER A 83 19.40 -4.48 -2.21
N LEU A 84 18.55 -5.19 -1.45
CA LEU A 84 18.00 -6.48 -1.83
C LEU A 84 16.89 -6.39 -2.89
N LEU A 85 16.38 -5.19 -3.20
CA LEU A 85 15.22 -5.01 -4.08
C LEU A 85 15.42 -5.65 -5.47
N ASN A 86 16.64 -5.60 -6.01
CA ASN A 86 16.97 -6.18 -7.32
C ASN A 86 17.32 -7.67 -7.27
N SER A 87 17.69 -8.20 -6.09
CA SER A 87 18.07 -9.61 -5.92
C SER A 87 16.91 -10.48 -5.42
N LEU A 88 15.90 -9.89 -4.79
CA LEU A 88 14.72 -10.60 -4.33
C LEU A 88 13.84 -11.02 -5.50
N SER A 89 13.27 -12.21 -5.40
CA SER A 89 12.20 -12.61 -6.31
C SER A 89 10.95 -11.76 -6.07
N LYS A 90 10.09 -11.64 -7.08
CA LYS A 90 8.78 -10.97 -6.94
C LYS A 90 7.96 -11.61 -5.81
N GLU A 91 8.03 -12.94 -5.68
CA GLU A 91 7.29 -13.67 -4.64
C GLU A 91 7.83 -13.40 -3.23
N ASP A 92 9.15 -13.35 -3.05
CA ASP A 92 9.73 -13.01 -1.74
C ASP A 92 9.38 -11.58 -1.32
N LEU A 93 9.39 -10.63 -2.26
CA LEU A 93 8.97 -9.26 -1.99
C LEU A 93 7.46 -9.22 -1.65
N LYS A 94 6.63 -9.97 -2.40
CA LYS A 94 5.19 -10.10 -2.13
C LYS A 94 4.93 -10.63 -0.73
N ASN A 95 5.65 -11.67 -0.32
CA ASN A 95 5.52 -12.25 1.01
C ASN A 95 5.90 -11.25 2.11
N ARG A 96 6.96 -10.45 1.92
CA ARG A 96 7.30 -9.36 2.88
C ARG A 96 6.17 -8.34 3.02
N PHE A 97 5.55 -7.92 1.92
CA PHE A 97 4.37 -7.04 1.98
C PHE A 97 3.22 -7.73 2.70
N LYS A 98 2.94 -9.01 2.41
CA LYS A 98 1.86 -9.76 3.05
C LYS A 98 2.07 -9.85 4.56
N ASP A 99 3.27 -10.23 4.99
CA ASP A 99 3.64 -10.42 6.39
C ASP A 99 3.59 -9.12 7.21
N ASN A 100 3.78 -7.96 6.56
CA ASN A 100 3.69 -6.66 7.22
C ASN A 100 2.28 -6.06 7.19
N ILE A 101 1.52 -6.24 6.11
CA ILE A 101 0.24 -5.57 5.91
C ILE A 101 -0.94 -6.39 6.47
N TYR A 102 -0.91 -7.71 6.33
CA TYR A 102 -2.00 -8.57 6.81
C TYR A 102 -2.23 -8.45 8.33
N PRO A 103 -1.19 -8.37 9.18
CA PRO A 103 -1.38 -8.12 10.60
C PRO A 103 -2.06 -6.78 10.89
N LEU A 104 -1.71 -5.70 10.15
CA LEU A 104 -2.33 -4.39 10.34
C LEU A 104 -3.83 -4.43 10.05
N ILE A 105 -4.24 -5.09 8.97
CA ILE A 105 -5.66 -5.29 8.64
C ILE A 105 -6.38 -6.08 9.73
N THR A 106 -5.77 -7.18 10.19
CA THR A 106 -6.35 -8.03 11.23
C THR A 106 -6.52 -7.29 12.56
N ILE A 107 -5.51 -6.52 12.97
CA ILE A 107 -5.56 -5.73 14.20
C ILE A 107 -6.60 -4.62 14.07
N ALA A 108 -6.64 -3.89 12.95
CA ALA A 108 -7.65 -2.87 12.72
C ALA A 108 -9.07 -3.44 12.79
N ALA A 109 -9.31 -4.59 12.16
CA ALA A 109 -10.61 -5.27 12.22
C ALA A 109 -11.00 -5.62 13.66
N ASN A 110 -10.06 -6.14 14.45
CA ASN A 110 -10.28 -6.45 15.87
C ASN A 110 -10.51 -5.18 16.73
N ASN A 111 -10.12 -4.01 16.24
CA ASN A 111 -10.37 -2.71 16.88
C ASN A 111 -11.64 -2.01 16.34
N GLY A 112 -12.51 -2.73 15.62
CA GLY A 112 -13.82 -2.23 15.20
C GLY A 112 -13.86 -1.52 13.85
N PHE A 113 -12.79 -1.56 13.06
CA PHE A 113 -12.81 -1.08 11.68
C PHE A 113 -13.60 -2.04 10.79
N GLU A 114 -14.52 -1.50 9.98
CA GLU A 114 -15.36 -2.28 9.08
C GLU A 114 -14.72 -2.53 7.71
N TYR A 115 -15.06 -3.65 7.08
CA TYR A 115 -14.65 -3.92 5.70
C TYR A 115 -15.51 -3.18 4.68
N ILE A 116 -14.91 -2.83 3.54
CA ILE A 116 -15.66 -2.33 2.39
C ILE A 116 -16.38 -3.47 1.69
N TYR A 117 -17.72 -3.45 1.78
CA TYR A 117 -18.58 -4.29 0.93
C TYR A 117 -18.98 -3.46 -0.28
N ILE A 118 -18.47 -3.83 -1.46
CA ILE A 118 -18.98 -3.30 -2.73
C ILE A 118 -20.09 -4.25 -3.15
N SER A 119 -21.33 -3.74 -3.17
CA SER A 119 -22.50 -4.44 -3.72
C SER A 119 -22.54 -4.35 -5.24
#